data_AF-A0A537BGM1-F1
#
_entry.id   AF-A0A537BGM1-F1
#
_cell.length_a   1.000
_cell.length_b   1.000
_cell.length_c   1.000
_cell.angle_alpha   90.00
_cell.angle_beta   90.00
_cell.angle_gamma   90.00
#
_symmetry.space_group_name_H-M   'P 1'
#
loop_
_entity.id
_entity.type
_entity.pdbx_description
1 polymer ?
#
loop_
_entity_poly.entity_id
_entity_poly.type
_entity_poly.pdbx_seq_one_letter_code
_entity_poly.pdbx_strand_id
1 'polypeptide(L)'
;YHGPDARLELGGRKIFLVHYPEYGYAMACTGNWDLVCCGHSHQAGVERVATVKGGSAWLVNPGTIAGLSAPATWVLGDLDAMRYEVFKLSMAA
;
A
#
# COMPACT_ATOMS: atom_id res chain seq x y z
N TYR A 1 -5.66 3.45 -16.28
CA TYR A 1 -4.22 3.35 -15.99
C TYR A 1 -3.67 2.17 -16.75
N HIS A 2 -2.65 2.39 -17.59
CA HIS A 2 -1.85 1.35 -18.25
C HIS A 2 -0.38 1.75 -18.06
N GLY A 3 0.41 0.91 -17.41
CA GLY A 3 1.81 1.21 -17.06
C GLY A 3 2.29 0.45 -15.81
N PRO A 4 3.60 0.49 -15.51
CA PRO A 4 4.18 -0.20 -14.36
C PRO A 4 3.83 0.43 -13.00
N ASP A 5 3.38 1.69 -13.01
CA ASP A 5 3.01 2.46 -11.83
C ASP A 5 1.80 3.38 -12.09
N ALA A 6 1.25 3.96 -11.01
CA ALA A 6 0.23 4.99 -11.04
C ALA A 6 0.51 6.09 -10.00
N ARG A 7 0.14 7.32 -10.35
CA ARG A 7 0.28 8.52 -9.49
C ARG A 7 -1.08 9.19 -9.38
N LEU A 8 -1.62 9.30 -8.17
CA LEU A 8 -2.97 9.82 -7.95
C LEU A 8 -2.93 10.94 -6.91
N GLU A 9 -3.84 11.90 -7.07
CA GLU A 9 -4.25 12.78 -5.99
C GLU A 9 -5.71 12.49 -5.66
N LEU A 10 -6.00 12.12 -4.41
CA LEU A 10 -7.33 11.76 -3.94
C LEU A 10 -7.47 12.17 -2.47
N GLY A 11 -8.58 12.84 -2.12
CA GLY A 11 -8.77 13.37 -0.75
C GLY A 11 -7.67 14.34 -0.31
N GLY A 12 -7.06 15.07 -1.25
CA GLY A 12 -5.91 15.94 -0.98
C GLY A 12 -4.60 15.21 -0.64
N ARG A 13 -4.54 13.88 -0.79
CA ARG A 13 -3.36 13.06 -0.54
C ARG A 13 -2.65 12.69 -1.84
N LYS A 14 -1.32 12.65 -1.82
CA LYS A 14 -0.48 12.16 -2.92
C LYS A 14 -0.25 10.65 -2.76
N ILE A 15 -0.71 9.89 -3.74
CA ILE A 15 -0.71 8.43 -3.70
C ILE A 15 0.11 7.85 -4.86
N PHE A 16 0.99 6.91 -4.56
CA PHE A 16 1.73 6.13 -5.56
C PHE A 16 1.30 4.67 -5.52
N LEU A 17 1.14 4.02 -6.67
CA LEU A 17 0.85 2.60 -6.73
C LEU A 17 1.83 1.91 -7.67
N VAL A 18 2.32 0.75 -7.24
CA VAL A 18 3.24 -0.09 -8.01
C VAL A 18 3.05 -1.54 -7.63
N HIS A 19 3.45 -2.48 -8.47
CA HIS A 19 3.25 -3.90 -8.14
C HIS A 19 4.27 -4.42 -7.11
N TYR A 20 5.54 -4.00 -7.17
CA TYR A 20 6.63 -4.61 -6.41
C TYR A 20 6.93 -3.87 -5.09
N PRO A 21 7.15 -4.58 -3.97
CA PRO A 21 7.32 -3.97 -2.65
C PRO A 21 8.64 -3.23 -2.49
N GLU A 22 9.73 -3.69 -3.10
CA GLU A 22 11.04 -3.03 -3.03
C GLU A 22 11.00 -1.66 -3.72
N TYR A 23 10.30 -1.60 -4.85
CA TYR A 23 10.06 -0.34 -5.54
C TYR A 23 9.09 0.54 -4.73
N GLY A 24 8.03 -0.03 -4.17
CA GLY A 24 7.12 0.69 -3.27
C GLY A 24 7.86 1.33 -2.09
N TYR A 25 8.74 0.58 -1.42
CA TYR A 25 9.59 1.08 -0.34
C TYR A 25 10.50 2.22 -0.79
N ALA A 26 11.19 2.06 -1.93
CA ALA A 26 12.05 3.12 -2.48
C ALA A 26 11.26 4.42 -2.73
N MET A 27 10.02 4.32 -3.21
CA MET A 27 9.16 5.48 -3.43
C MET A 27 8.67 6.09 -2.11
N ALA A 28 8.33 5.27 -1.12
CA ALA A 28 7.93 5.73 0.21
C ALA A 28 9.05 6.54 0.91
N CYS A 29 10.31 6.15 0.71
CA CYS A 29 11.48 6.87 1.24
C CYS A 29 11.66 8.30 0.68
N THR A 30 11.07 8.64 -0.48
CA THR A 30 11.34 9.93 -1.15
C THR A 30 10.76 11.15 -0.44
N GLY A 31 9.70 10.98 0.36
CA GLY A 31 8.96 12.10 0.96
C GLY A 31 8.12 12.91 -0.02
N ASN A 32 7.76 12.32 -1.17
CA ASN A 32 6.85 12.92 -2.14
C ASN A 32 5.41 12.42 -2.04
N TRP A 33 5.17 11.36 -1.27
CA TRP A 33 3.90 10.63 -1.22
C TRP A 33 3.44 10.49 0.23
N ASP A 34 2.13 10.60 0.43
CA ASP A 34 1.49 10.34 1.72
C ASP A 34 1.23 8.82 1.89
N LEU A 35 0.90 8.16 0.79
CA LEU A 35 0.60 6.73 0.69
C LEU A 35 1.29 6.11 -0.53
N VAL A 36 1.91 4.96 -0.34
CA VAL A 36 2.42 4.09 -1.40
C VAL A 36 1.77 2.72 -1.27
N CYS A 37 1.10 2.26 -2.32
CA CYS A 37 0.53 0.92 -2.39
C CYS A 37 1.45 -0.01 -3.18
N CYS A 38 1.72 -1.19 -2.65
CA CYS A 38 2.50 -2.24 -3.30
C CYS A 38 1.80 -3.62 -3.26
N GLY A 39 2.42 -4.64 -3.84
CA GLY A 39 1.89 -6.00 -3.92
C GLY A 39 3.00 -7.03 -4.12
N HIS A 40 2.79 -7.96 -5.07
CA HIS A 40 3.71 -9.02 -5.52
C HIS A 40 4.10 -10.09 -4.49
N SER A 41 4.43 -9.71 -3.25
CA SER A 41 4.88 -10.64 -2.20
C SER A 41 3.79 -11.55 -1.64
N HIS A 42 2.51 -11.25 -1.91
CA HIS A 42 1.33 -11.88 -1.29
C HIS A 42 1.22 -11.68 0.22
N GLN A 43 2.09 -10.89 0.84
CA GLN A 43 2.11 -10.64 2.27
C GLN A 43 1.45 -9.31 2.59
N ALA A 44 0.38 -9.35 3.40
CA ALA A 44 -0.27 -8.13 3.85
C ALA A 44 0.61 -7.36 4.83
N GLY A 45 0.64 -6.03 4.70
CA GLY A 45 1.47 -5.17 5.53
C GLY A 45 1.01 -3.72 5.47
N VAL A 46 1.08 -3.04 6.61
CA VAL A 46 0.79 -1.61 6.76
C VAL A 46 1.90 -1.04 7.63
N GLU A 47 2.76 -0.20 7.06
CA GLU A 47 3.92 0.33 7.77
C GLU A 47 4.16 1.81 7.49
N ARG A 48 4.81 2.48 8.46
CA ARG A 48 5.31 3.85 8.31
C ARG A 48 6.78 3.78 7.91
N VAL A 49 7.11 4.37 6.76
CA VAL A 49 8.47 4.44 6.23
C VAL A 49 9.00 5.86 6.45
N ALA A 50 10.16 5.99 7.10
CA ALA A 50 10.83 7.27 7.25
C ALA A 50 11.31 7.81 5.89
N THR A 51 11.19 9.12 5.67
CA THR A 51 11.54 9.74 4.40
C THR A 51 12.85 10.53 4.49
N VAL A 52 13.54 10.66 3.36
CA VAL A 52 14.77 11.47 3.26
C VAL A 52 14.54 12.97 3.48
N LYS A 53 13.28 13.42 3.53
CA LYS A 53 12.89 14.81 3.84
C LYS A 53 12.55 15.02 5.33
N GLY A 54 12.80 14.02 6.19
CA GLY A 54 12.54 14.11 7.63
C GLY A 54 11.09 13.87 8.04
N GLY A 55 10.26 13.32 7.14
CA GLY A 55 8.88 12.93 7.42
C GLY A 55 8.69 11.40 7.39
N SER A 56 7.46 10.96 7.16
CA SER A 56 7.18 9.55 6.85
C SER A 56 5.98 9.38 5.93
N ALA A 57 6.00 8.33 5.13
CA ALA A 57 4.93 7.90 4.24
C ALA A 57 4.34 6.57 4.74
N TRP A 58 3.11 6.26 4.35
CA TRP A 58 2.56 4.91 4.52
C TRP A 58 2.99 4.02 3.36
N LEU A 59 3.48 2.81 3.63
CA LEU A 59 3.61 1.74 2.66
C LEU A 59 2.58 0.66 3.00
N VAL A 60 1.70 0.35 2.04
CA VAL A 60 0.56 -0.54 2.24
C VAL A 60 0.57 -1.64 1.17
N ASN A 61 0.60 -2.88 1.63
CA ASN A 61 0.44 -4.07 0.81
C ASN A 61 -0.83 -4.81 1.25
N PRO A 62 -1.84 -4.99 0.38
CA PRO A 62 -3.06 -5.69 0.76
C PRO A 62 -2.88 -7.21 0.88
N GLY A 63 -1.72 -7.75 0.50
CA GLY A 63 -1.45 -9.19 0.47
C GLY A 63 -2.03 -9.84 -0.78
N THR A 64 -2.71 -10.97 -0.59
CA THR A 64 -3.29 -11.75 -1.69
C THR A 64 -4.80 -11.89 -1.50
N ILE A 65 -5.58 -11.54 -2.52
CA ILE A 65 -7.03 -11.71 -2.45
C ILE A 65 -7.43 -13.19 -2.58
N ALA A 66 -6.60 -13.99 -3.28
CA ALA A 66 -6.88 -15.39 -3.60
C ALA A 66 -6.35 -16.36 -2.53
N GLY A 67 -5.70 -15.88 -1.47
CA GLY A 67 -5.13 -16.74 -0.44
C GLY A 67 -3.91 -17.56 -0.91
N LEU A 68 -3.14 -17.06 -1.88
CA LEU A 68 -2.00 -17.77 -2.47
C LEU A 68 -0.80 -17.81 -1.50
N SER A 69 -0.63 -18.94 -0.81
CA SER A 69 0.45 -19.19 0.17
C SER A 69 0.48 -18.21 1.36
N ALA A 70 -0.58 -17.42 1.54
CA ALA A 70 -0.81 -16.48 2.63
C ALA A 70 -2.33 -16.29 2.81
N PRO A 71 -2.81 -15.76 3.95
CA PRO A 71 -4.24 -15.53 4.16
C PRO A 71 -4.86 -14.64 3.06
N ALA A 72 -6.09 -14.94 2.66
CA ALA A 72 -6.84 -14.10 1.73
C ALA A 72 -7.20 -12.76 2.39
N THR A 73 -6.65 -11.65 1.90
CA THR A 73 -6.79 -10.33 2.53
C THR A 73 -7.02 -9.20 1.53
N TRP A 74 -7.56 -8.09 2.05
CA TRP A 74 -7.65 -6.79 1.40
C TRP A 74 -7.47 -5.68 2.46
N VAL A 75 -7.27 -4.43 2.01
CA VAL A 75 -7.09 -3.29 2.93
C VAL A 75 -8.13 -2.21 2.65
N LEU A 76 -8.72 -1.66 3.71
CA LEU A 76 -9.50 -0.43 3.65
C LEU A 76 -8.66 0.73 4.18
N GLY A 77 -8.60 1.83 3.42
CA GLY A 77 -7.92 3.06 3.81
C GLY A 77 -8.89 4.22 4.02
N ASP A 78 -8.82 4.84 5.18
CA ASP A 78 -9.39 6.16 5.47
C ASP A 78 -8.31 7.22 5.15
N LEU A 79 -8.49 7.95 4.05
CA LEU A 79 -7.50 8.92 3.54
C LEU A 79 -7.53 10.25 4.28
N ASP A 80 -8.64 10.57 4.97
CA ASP A 80 -8.73 11.78 5.77
C ASP A 80 -7.93 11.58 7.07
N ALA A 81 -8.18 10.48 7.77
CA ALA A 81 -7.47 10.11 9.00
C ALA A 81 -6.10 9.46 8.77
N MET A 82 -5.79 9.06 7.52
CA MET A 82 -4.60 8.28 7.15
C MET A 82 -4.45 6.99 7.98
N ARG A 83 -5.55 6.24 8.11
CA ARG A 83 -5.62 4.95 8.81
C ARG A 83 -5.93 3.83 7.83
N TYR A 84 -5.26 2.69 8.00
CA TYR A 84 -5.40 1.54 7.13
C TYR A 84 -5.61 0.28 7.95
N GLU A 85 -6.55 -0.56 7.54
CA GLU A 85 -6.88 -1.81 8.24
C GLU A 85 -6.89 -2.98 7.25
N VAL A 86 -6.27 -4.09 7.66
CA VAL A 86 -6.22 -5.33 6.89
C VAL A 86 -7.41 -6.21 7.28
N PHE A 87 -8.22 -6.58 6.30
CA PHE A 87 -9.36 -7.46 6.46
C PHE A 87 -9.05 -8.83 5.85
N LYS A 88 -9.46 -9.89 6.55
CA LYS A 88 -9.41 -11.26 6.03
C LYS A 88 -10.73 -11.58 5.32
N LEU A 89 -10.65 -12.25 4.18
CA LEU A 89 -11.81 -12.87 3.55
C LEU A 89 -12.10 -14.19 4.24
N SER A 90 -13.31 -14.35 4.75
CA SER A 90 -13.85 -15.68 5.05
C SER A 90 -14.21 -16.33 3.71
N MET A 91 -13.51 -17.40 3.35
CA MET A 91 -13.97 -18.25 2.27
C MET A 91 -15.23 -18.98 2.75
N ALA A 92 -16.32 -18.89 1.99
CA ALA A 92 -17.48 -19.75 2.23
C ALA A 92 -17.04 -21.21 2.08
N ALA A 93 -17.43 -22.05 3.04
CA ALA A 93 -17.13 -23.48 3.06
C ALA A 93 -17.87 -24.21 1.93
#